data_AF-A0A5B0MQ69-F1
#
_entry.id   AF-A0A5B0MQ69-F1
#
_cell.length_a   1.000
_cell.length_b   1.000
_cell.length_c   1.000
_cell.angle_alpha   90.00
_cell.angle_beta   90.00
_cell.angle_gamma   90.00
#
_symmetry.space_group_name_H-M   'P 1'
#
loop_
_entity.id
_entity.type
_entity.pdbx_description
1 polymer ?
#
loop_
_entity_poly.entity_id
_entity_poly.type
_entity_poly.pdbx_seq_one_letter_code
_entity_poly.pdbx_strand_id
1 'polypeptide(L)'
;MGGPARLSRVEFRIFVGRSSSSGNQQPMTMMLPTFLRVLSRPPVSQLRPSNLTVHATRATFHSSCIAEGGRLSKIPWRLSSTRKANLRKRLREVDSVIQAVQESGVQCEALTKAMELPTEADMTPRDKYFVFSARSKGYRKGIHKVPHFTKITSRVNPKGF
;
A
#
# COMPACT_ATOMS: atom_id res chain seq x y z
N MET A 1 14.98 28.41 20.75
CA MET A 1 15.39 28.45 19.34
C MET A 1 16.22 27.20 19.05
N GLY A 2 15.84 26.40 18.05
CA GLY A 2 16.65 25.28 17.56
C GLY A 2 15.92 23.93 17.52
N GLY A 3 15.08 23.71 16.51
CA GLY A 3 14.44 22.42 16.25
C GLY A 3 15.41 21.39 15.62
N PRO A 4 15.06 20.10 15.60
CA PRO A 4 15.96 19.06 15.08
C PRO A 4 15.95 18.96 13.54
N ALA A 5 17.17 18.78 13.03
CA ALA A 5 17.54 18.72 11.63
C ALA A 5 16.81 17.61 10.84
N ARG A 6 16.37 18.00 9.64
CA ARG A 6 15.68 17.17 8.64
C ARG A 6 16.71 16.28 7.94
N LEU A 7 16.67 14.97 8.19
CA LEU A 7 17.44 13.95 7.45
C LEU A 7 17.04 13.97 5.96
N SER A 8 18.00 14.33 5.11
CA SER A 8 17.90 14.28 3.65
C SER A 8 17.84 12.84 3.16
N ARG A 9 16.71 12.48 2.56
CA ARG A 9 16.47 11.20 1.88
C ARG A 9 17.22 11.21 0.54
N VAL A 10 18.32 10.46 0.46
CA VAL A 10 19.03 10.22 -0.81
C VAL A 10 18.30 9.10 -1.55
N GLU A 11 17.56 9.44 -2.61
CA GLU A 11 16.97 8.46 -3.53
C GLU A 11 17.91 8.22 -4.72
N PHE A 12 18.46 7.02 -4.83
CA PHE A 12 19.13 6.56 -6.04
C PHE A 12 18.08 6.00 -7.02
N ARG A 13 17.89 6.66 -8.15
CA ARG A 13 16.95 6.27 -9.20
C ARG A 13 17.75 5.90 -10.45
N ILE A 14 17.86 4.60 -10.74
CA ILE A 14 18.50 4.08 -11.95
C ILE A 14 17.57 4.33 -13.14
N PHE A 15 18.01 5.17 -14.08
CA PHE A 15 17.33 5.48 -15.34
C PHE A 15 17.79 4.49 -16.41
N VAL A 16 16.91 3.61 -16.86
CA VAL A 16 17.15 2.76 -18.03
C VAL A 16 16.49 3.42 -19.24
N GLY A 17 17.31 4.03 -20.09
CA GLY A 17 16.91 4.58 -21.37
C GLY A 17 16.50 3.47 -22.34
N ARG A 18 15.38 3.67 -23.04
CA ARG A 18 14.93 2.79 -24.12
C ARG A 18 14.76 3.64 -25.38
N SER A 19 15.76 3.58 -26.25
CA SER A 19 15.73 4.08 -27.62
C SER A 19 14.89 3.13 -28.48
N SER A 20 13.93 3.66 -29.24
CA SER A 20 13.32 2.95 -30.36
C SER A 20 12.92 3.94 -31.45
N SER A 21 13.38 3.62 -32.64
CA SER A 21 13.43 4.39 -33.87
C SER A 21 12.15 4.24 -34.72
N SER A 22 11.81 5.35 -35.40
CA SER A 22 11.31 5.49 -36.80
C SER A 22 10.18 4.62 -37.36
N GLY A 23 9.20 5.28 -38.01
CA GLY A 23 8.31 4.74 -39.05
C GLY A 23 6.84 5.21 -38.87
N ASN A 24 6.44 6.39 -39.34
CA ASN A 24 5.96 6.76 -40.70
C ASN A 24 4.45 6.51 -40.96
N GLN A 25 3.82 7.52 -41.58
CA GLN A 25 2.54 7.59 -42.29
C GLN A 25 1.20 7.81 -41.53
N GLN A 26 0.65 9.01 -41.78
CA GLN A 26 -0.75 9.46 -41.63
C GLN A 26 -1.64 8.93 -42.80
N PRO A 27 -2.87 9.44 -43.06
CA PRO A 27 -4.02 9.77 -42.19
C PRO A 27 -5.34 9.15 -42.74
N MET A 28 -6.39 9.04 -41.92
CA MET A 28 -7.77 8.98 -42.44
C MET A 28 -8.69 9.88 -41.62
N THR A 29 -9.00 11.01 -42.25
CA THR A 29 -10.23 11.81 -42.13
C THR A 29 -11.46 10.95 -41.86
N MET A 30 -12.28 11.33 -40.88
CA MET A 30 -13.74 11.33 -41.04
C MET A 30 -14.34 12.49 -40.24
N MET A 31 -14.99 13.39 -40.97
CA MET A 31 -15.85 14.46 -40.46
C MET A 31 -17.00 13.87 -39.62
N LEU A 32 -17.35 14.55 -38.53
CA LEU A 32 -18.66 14.43 -37.90
C LEU A 32 -19.35 15.79 -37.93
N PRO A 33 -20.59 15.88 -38.43
CA PRO A 33 -21.29 17.14 -38.57
C PRO A 33 -21.89 17.62 -37.25
N THR A 34 -21.65 18.90 -36.98
CA THR A 34 -22.45 19.79 -36.15
C THR A 34 -23.95 19.67 -36.47
N PHE A 35 -24.77 19.36 -35.47
CA PHE A 35 -26.18 19.70 -35.50
C PHE A 35 -26.49 20.77 -34.46
N LEU A 36 -26.96 21.89 -35.00
CA LEU A 36 -27.42 23.07 -34.30
C LEU A 36 -28.59 22.76 -33.38
N ARG A 37 -28.45 23.29 -32.17
CA ARG A 37 -29.47 23.59 -31.17
C ARG A 37 -30.61 24.43 -31.79
N VAL A 38 -31.82 23.88 -31.85
CA VAL A 38 -33.06 24.63 -32.10
C VAL A 38 -33.84 24.77 -30.80
N LEU A 39 -34.15 26.03 -30.50
CA LEU A 39 -34.89 26.54 -29.37
C LEU A 39 -36.37 26.17 -29.47
N SER A 40 -36.96 25.72 -28.37
CA SER A 40 -38.39 25.92 -28.11
C SER A 40 -38.64 25.92 -26.61
N ARG A 41 -38.75 27.13 -26.06
CA ARG A 41 -39.34 27.41 -24.75
C ARG A 41 -40.87 27.39 -24.90
N PRO A 42 -41.61 26.65 -24.08
CA PRO A 42 -42.98 27.00 -23.79
C PRO A 42 -43.06 28.04 -22.64
N PRO A 43 -44.12 28.87 -22.64
CA PRO A 43 -44.24 30.04 -21.78
C PRO A 43 -44.54 29.71 -20.31
N VAL A 44 -44.02 30.58 -19.45
CA VAL A 44 -44.29 30.67 -18.01
C VAL A 44 -45.76 31.03 -17.79
N SER A 45 -46.54 30.11 -17.24
CA SER A 45 -47.77 30.45 -16.50
C SER A 45 -47.51 30.25 -15.01
N GLN A 46 -47.70 31.34 -14.27
CA GLN A 46 -47.47 31.41 -12.83
C GLN A 46 -48.59 30.74 -12.06
N LEU A 47 -48.24 29.91 -11.06
CA LEU A 47 -49.07 29.72 -9.86
C LEU A 47 -48.14 29.66 -8.65
N ARG A 48 -48.18 30.72 -7.82
CA ARG A 48 -47.63 30.74 -6.46
C ARG A 48 -48.60 30.01 -5.51
N PRO A 49 -48.10 29.49 -4.37
CA PRO A 49 -48.67 28.36 -3.66
C PRO A 49 -49.82 28.78 -2.73
N SER A 50 -50.92 28.03 -2.75
CA SER A 50 -51.82 27.94 -1.61
C SER A 50 -51.30 26.85 -0.67
N ASN A 51 -50.99 27.26 0.56
CA ASN A 51 -50.62 26.41 1.68
C ASN A 51 -51.50 25.17 1.76
N LEU A 52 -50.89 23.99 1.89
CA LEU A 52 -51.45 22.84 2.57
C LEU A 52 -50.30 21.91 2.96
N THR A 53 -49.97 21.98 4.25
CA THR A 53 -49.35 20.96 5.11
C THR A 53 -49.02 19.64 4.42
N VAL A 54 -47.78 19.49 3.96
CA VAL A 54 -47.23 18.17 3.63
C VAL A 54 -46.62 17.62 4.91
N HIS A 55 -47.27 16.61 5.51
CA HIS A 55 -46.63 15.74 6.47
C HIS A 55 -45.41 15.09 5.81
N ALA A 56 -44.24 15.68 6.05
CA ALA A 56 -42.96 15.10 5.69
C ALA A 56 -42.69 13.88 6.59
N THR A 57 -43.38 12.78 6.33
CA THR A 57 -43.16 11.51 7.01
C THR A 57 -43.34 10.35 6.04
N ARG A 58 -42.28 10.07 5.27
CA ARG A 58 -41.56 8.78 5.36
C ARG A 58 -40.48 8.67 4.29
N ALA A 59 -39.26 8.45 4.79
CA ALA A 59 -38.21 7.67 4.17
C ALA A 59 -37.73 8.13 2.79
N THR A 60 -36.95 9.21 2.78
CA THR A 60 -35.76 9.23 1.93
C THR A 60 -34.95 7.98 2.26
N PHE A 61 -34.76 7.09 1.28
CA PHE A 61 -33.70 6.10 1.33
C PHE A 61 -32.38 6.88 1.37
N HIS A 62 -31.88 7.17 2.56
CA HIS A 62 -30.51 7.59 2.72
C HIS A 62 -29.67 6.38 2.35
N SER A 63 -28.93 6.47 1.25
CA SER A 63 -27.90 5.49 0.91
C SER A 63 -27.02 5.33 2.15
N SER A 64 -27.12 4.17 2.80
CA SER A 64 -26.26 3.84 3.93
C SER A 64 -24.82 4.03 3.50
N CYS A 65 -24.02 4.64 4.36
CA CYS A 65 -22.64 5.00 4.08
C CYS A 65 -21.83 3.77 3.66
N ILE A 66 -21.75 3.48 2.34
CA ILE A 66 -20.69 2.62 1.78
C ILE A 66 -19.30 3.20 2.14
N ALA A 67 -19.26 4.49 2.49
CA ALA A 67 -18.09 5.24 2.96
C ALA A 67 -17.45 4.72 4.26
N GLU A 68 -18.15 3.97 5.13
CA GLU A 68 -17.60 3.50 6.42
C GLU A 68 -16.86 2.15 6.33
N GLY A 69 -16.67 1.57 5.14
CA GLY A 69 -15.95 0.29 5.01
C GLY A 69 -16.11 -0.48 3.71
N GLY A 70 -16.65 0.12 2.65
CA GLY A 70 -17.01 -0.58 1.40
C GLY A 70 -15.87 -1.26 0.65
N ARG A 71 -14.60 -0.95 0.96
CA ARG A 71 -13.44 -1.58 0.31
C ARG A 71 -13.00 -2.83 1.07
N LEU A 72 -13.49 -4.00 0.64
CA LEU A 72 -13.07 -5.29 1.19
C LEU A 72 -11.59 -5.59 0.89
N SER A 73 -10.72 -5.42 1.89
CA SER A 73 -9.32 -5.83 1.81
C SER A 73 -9.16 -7.24 2.38
N LYS A 74 -9.32 -8.26 1.53
CA LYS A 74 -9.28 -9.69 1.93
C LYS A 74 -7.86 -10.15 2.28
N ILE A 75 -7.40 -9.80 3.48
CA ILE A 75 -6.11 -10.20 4.03
C ILE A 75 -6.33 -11.07 5.27
N PRO A 76 -5.96 -12.37 5.24
CA PRO A 76 -6.22 -13.28 6.36
C PRO A 76 -5.49 -12.82 7.62
N TRP A 77 -6.00 -13.22 8.78
CA TRP A 77 -5.37 -12.92 10.07
C TRP A 77 -4.09 -13.74 10.31
N ARG A 78 -3.99 -14.94 9.71
CA ARG A 78 -2.84 -15.85 9.81
C ARG A 78 -2.16 -16.12 8.47
N LEU A 79 -0.90 -16.54 8.56
CA LEU A 79 -0.10 -16.98 7.42
C LEU A 79 -0.33 -18.47 7.13
N SER A 80 -0.47 -18.85 5.86
CA SER A 80 -0.53 -20.27 5.44
C SER A 80 0.82 -20.96 5.63
N SER A 81 0.83 -22.30 5.66
CA SER A 81 2.05 -23.11 5.80
C SER A 81 3.07 -22.83 4.68
N THR A 82 2.60 -22.76 3.43
CA THR A 82 3.42 -22.46 2.25
C THR A 82 4.08 -21.09 2.35
N ARG A 83 3.32 -20.08 2.78
CA ARG A 83 3.83 -18.73 2.99
C ARG A 83 4.83 -18.66 4.16
N LYS A 84 4.63 -19.46 5.22
CA LYS A 84 5.62 -19.63 6.30
C LYS A 84 6.93 -20.24 5.78
N ALA A 85 6.85 -21.26 4.92
CA ALA A 85 8.03 -21.87 4.30
C ALA A 85 8.80 -20.87 3.43
N ASN A 86 8.09 -20.09 2.61
CA ASN A 86 8.70 -19.03 1.80
C ASN A 86 9.36 -17.93 2.64
N LEU A 87 8.79 -17.61 3.80
CA LEU A 87 9.40 -16.66 4.72
C LEU A 87 10.70 -17.20 5.32
N ARG A 88 10.71 -18.46 5.78
CA ARG A 88 11.94 -19.13 6.26
C ARG A 88 13.01 -19.22 5.18
N LYS A 89 12.60 -19.47 3.93
CA LYS A 89 13.52 -19.46 2.78
C LYS A 89 14.19 -18.08 2.61
N ARG A 90 13.40 -17.00 2.61
CA ARG A 90 13.90 -15.62 2.49
C ARG A 90 14.85 -15.24 3.62
N LEU A 91 14.54 -15.63 4.86
CA LEU A 91 15.41 -15.36 6.01
C LEU A 91 16.77 -16.03 5.83
N ARG A 92 16.79 -17.31 5.46
CA ARG A 92 18.02 -18.07 5.16
C ARG A 92 18.80 -17.51 3.98
N GLU A 93 18.11 -17.05 2.93
CA GLU A 93 18.76 -16.40 1.78
C GLU A 93 19.48 -15.11 2.20
N VAL A 94 18.87 -14.30 3.07
CA VAL A 94 19.52 -13.10 3.62
C VAL A 94 20.74 -13.48 4.46
N ASP A 95 20.63 -14.52 5.28
CA ASP A 95 21.76 -15.01 6.09
C ASP A 95 22.94 -15.47 5.21
N SER A 96 22.67 -16.20 4.13
CA SER A 96 23.69 -16.63 3.16
C SER A 96 24.37 -15.45 2.46
N VAL A 97 23.64 -14.38 2.14
CA VAL A 97 24.22 -13.16 1.57
C VAL A 97 25.12 -12.45 2.57
N ILE A 98 24.71 -12.34 3.84
CA ILE A 98 25.52 -11.74 4.90
C ILE A 98 26.84 -12.52 5.06
N GLN A 99 26.76 -13.85 5.08
CA GLN A 99 27.94 -14.72 5.17
C GLN A 99 28.88 -14.52 3.97
N ALA A 100 28.37 -14.53 2.73
CA ALA A 100 29.20 -14.34 1.55
C ALA A 100 29.90 -12.97 1.52
N VAL A 101 29.22 -11.92 1.98
CA VAL A 101 29.81 -10.57 2.11
C VAL A 101 30.90 -10.57 3.19
N GLN A 102 30.69 -11.26 4.31
CA GLN A 102 31.70 -11.40 5.35
C GLN A 102 32.95 -12.14 4.82
N GLU A 103 32.77 -13.25 4.09
CA GLU A 103 33.85 -14.03 3.48
C GLU A 103 34.64 -13.23 2.44
N SER A 104 34.00 -12.27 1.76
CA SER A 104 34.68 -11.37 0.81
C SER A 104 35.63 -10.36 1.47
N GLY A 105 35.60 -10.23 2.79
CA GLY A 105 36.52 -9.37 3.56
C GLY A 105 36.16 -7.88 3.58
N VAL A 106 35.02 -7.48 3.01
CA VAL A 106 34.54 -6.09 3.01
C VAL A 106 34.16 -5.65 4.43
N GLN A 107 34.73 -4.55 4.91
CA GLN A 107 34.39 -3.95 6.21
C GLN A 107 33.41 -2.80 6.02
N CYS A 108 32.21 -2.91 6.58
CA CYS A 108 31.16 -1.88 6.50
C CYS A 108 30.39 -1.83 7.82
N GLU A 109 29.98 -0.64 8.27
CA GLU A 109 29.11 -0.50 9.46
C GLU A 109 27.77 -1.24 9.30
N ALA A 110 27.26 -1.29 8.07
CA ALA A 110 26.06 -2.04 7.74
C ALA A 110 26.24 -3.54 7.97
N LEU A 111 27.45 -4.07 7.71
CA LEU A 111 27.77 -5.47 7.98
C LEU A 111 27.82 -5.74 9.49
N THR A 112 28.47 -4.87 10.27
CA THR A 112 28.49 -4.98 11.73
C THR A 112 27.08 -5.04 12.32
N LYS A 113 26.18 -4.15 11.89
CA LYS A 113 24.77 -4.14 12.30
C LYS A 113 24.01 -5.39 11.82
N ALA A 114 24.34 -5.92 10.65
CA ALA A 114 23.72 -7.13 10.13
C ALA A 114 24.14 -8.38 10.91
N MET A 115 25.37 -8.41 11.42
CA MET A 115 25.90 -9.51 12.24
C MET A 115 25.32 -9.55 13.66
N GLU A 116 24.86 -8.41 14.18
CA GLU A 116 24.13 -8.35 15.47
C GLU A 116 22.73 -9.00 15.40
N LEU A 117 22.19 -9.18 14.19
CA LEU A 117 20.87 -9.75 14.00
C LEU A 117 20.90 -11.28 14.19
N PRO A 118 19.87 -11.89 14.79
CA PRO A 118 19.81 -13.34 14.93
C PRO A 118 19.62 -14.04 13.58
N THR A 119 20.16 -15.25 13.47
CA THR A 119 20.00 -16.14 12.30
C THR A 119 18.58 -16.72 12.27
N GLU A 120 18.11 -17.19 11.10
CA GLU A 120 16.80 -17.87 11.01
C GLU A 120 16.67 -19.04 11.98
N ALA A 121 17.73 -19.79 12.24
CA ALA A 121 17.70 -20.93 13.16
C ALA A 121 17.45 -20.51 14.61
N ASP A 122 18.08 -19.42 15.05
CA ASP A 122 18.03 -18.93 16.43
C ASP A 122 16.70 -18.23 16.75
N MET A 123 16.01 -17.72 15.73
CA MET A 123 14.75 -17.01 15.89
C MET A 123 13.63 -17.95 16.39
N THR A 124 12.85 -17.46 17.35
CA THR A 124 11.65 -18.19 17.78
C THR A 124 10.61 -18.23 16.64
N PRO A 125 9.77 -19.29 16.54
CA PRO A 125 8.67 -19.32 15.56
C PRO A 125 7.71 -18.14 15.70
N ARG A 126 7.59 -17.58 16.91
CA ARG A 126 6.75 -16.41 17.18
C ARG A 126 7.32 -15.16 16.48
N ASP A 127 8.62 -14.90 16.64
CA ASP A 127 9.25 -13.73 16.03
C ASP A 127 9.43 -13.87 14.52
N LYS A 128 9.51 -15.10 13.99
CA LYS A 128 9.48 -15.34 12.54
C LYS A 128 8.20 -14.84 11.89
N TYR A 129 7.05 -15.06 12.51
CA TYR A 129 5.74 -14.84 11.86
C TYR A 129 4.96 -13.64 12.40
N PHE A 130 5.36 -13.08 13.54
CA PHE A 130 4.66 -11.99 14.20
C PHE A 130 5.62 -10.87 14.60
N VAL A 131 5.19 -9.64 14.31
CA VAL A 131 5.89 -8.41 14.67
C VAL A 131 5.13 -7.74 15.81
N PHE A 132 5.86 -7.00 16.64
CA PHE A 132 5.26 -6.13 17.64
C PHE A 132 4.32 -5.09 17.02
N SER A 133 3.19 -4.85 17.66
CA SER A 133 2.28 -3.75 17.32
C SER A 133 1.59 -3.24 18.56
N ALA A 134 1.87 -1.99 18.93
CA ALA A 134 1.30 -1.35 20.12
C ALA A 134 -0.24 -1.27 20.12
N ARG A 135 -0.87 -1.29 18.93
CA ARG A 135 -2.32 -1.06 18.76
C ARG A 135 -3.14 -2.35 18.66
N SER A 136 -2.50 -3.50 18.45
CA SER A 136 -3.23 -4.76 18.35
C SER A 136 -3.38 -5.40 19.73
N LYS A 137 -4.51 -6.09 19.94
CA LYS A 137 -4.71 -6.89 21.15
C LYS A 137 -3.61 -7.95 21.26
N GLY A 138 -2.95 -8.01 22.41
CA GLY A 138 -1.82 -8.91 22.65
C GLY A 138 -0.52 -8.47 21.95
N TYR A 139 -0.40 -7.20 21.58
CA TYR A 139 0.83 -6.54 21.11
C TYR A 139 1.52 -7.16 19.89
N ARG A 140 0.80 -8.00 19.13
CA ARG A 140 1.35 -8.74 17.98
C ARG A 140 0.49 -8.57 16.74
N LYS A 141 1.14 -8.48 15.59
CA LYS A 141 0.51 -8.53 14.27
C LYS A 141 1.27 -9.49 13.36
N GLY A 142 0.57 -10.17 12.46
CA GLY A 142 1.22 -11.03 11.47
C GLY A 142 2.16 -10.23 10.57
N ILE A 143 3.36 -10.75 10.31
CA ILE A 143 4.39 -10.11 9.47
C ILE A 143 3.86 -9.76 8.07
N HIS A 144 2.94 -10.56 7.53
CA HIS A 144 2.33 -10.30 6.22
C HIS A 144 1.38 -9.11 6.14
N LYS A 145 1.08 -8.48 7.28
CA LYS A 145 0.35 -7.20 7.35
C LYS A 145 1.31 -6.00 7.45
N VAL A 146 2.62 -6.22 7.35
CA VAL A 146 3.63 -5.16 7.26
C VAL A 146 3.79 -4.79 5.78
N PRO A 147 3.78 -3.50 5.42
CA PRO A 147 4.06 -3.06 4.06
C PRO A 147 5.43 -3.59 3.59
N HIS A 148 5.47 -4.15 2.39
CA HIS A 148 6.72 -4.69 1.80
C HIS A 148 7.49 -5.68 2.69
N PHE A 149 6.78 -6.47 3.52
CA PHE A 149 7.39 -7.45 4.43
C PHE A 149 8.29 -8.49 3.74
N THR A 150 8.15 -8.66 2.42
CA THR A 150 8.97 -9.57 1.60
C THR A 150 10.35 -9.03 1.29
N LYS A 151 10.57 -7.72 1.46
CA LYS A 151 11.83 -7.00 1.19
C LYS A 151 12.49 -6.50 2.47
N ILE A 152 11.70 -6.19 3.50
CA ILE A 152 12.19 -5.65 4.77
C ILE A 152 12.57 -6.79 5.71
N THR A 153 13.72 -6.66 6.37
CA THR A 153 14.16 -7.58 7.44
C THR A 153 13.66 -7.07 8.79
N SER A 154 12.88 -7.88 9.51
CA SER A 154 12.42 -7.59 10.87
C SER A 154 12.60 -8.86 11.69
N ARG A 155 13.63 -8.87 12.55
CA ARG A 155 14.07 -10.06 13.29
C ARG A 155 13.97 -9.92 14.82
N VAL A 156 14.08 -8.69 15.31
CA VAL A 156 14.08 -8.39 16.75
C VAL A 156 12.80 -7.64 17.11
N ASN A 157 12.16 -8.09 18.19
CA ASN A 157 11.00 -7.45 18.81
C ASN A 157 11.41 -6.95 20.22
N PRO A 158 10.74 -5.93 20.78
CA PRO A 158 11.00 -5.46 22.13
C PRO A 158 10.73 -6.56 23.17
N LYS A 159 11.62 -6.67 24.17
CA LYS A 159 11.49 -7.63 25.27
C LYS A 159 10.23 -7.33 26.10
N GLY A 160 9.51 -8.38 26.51
CA GLY A 160 8.28 -8.26 27.31
C GLY A 160 6.98 -8.16 26.50
N PHE A 161 7.04 -8.23 25.16
CA PHE A 161 5.89 -8.16 24.25
C PHE A 161 5.85 -9.32 23.26
#